data_AF-A0AAD9RW23-F1
#
_entry.id   AF-A0AAD9RW23-F1
#
_cell.length_a   1.000
_cell.length_b   1.000
_cell.length_c   1.000
_cell.angle_alpha   90.00
_cell.angle_beta   90.00
_cell.angle_gamma   90.00
#
_symmetry.space_group_name_H-M   'P 1'
#
loop_
_entity.id
_entity.type
_entity.pdbx_description
1 polymer ?
#
loop_
_entity_poly.entity_id
_entity_poly.type
_entity_poly.pdbx_seq_one_letter_code
_entity_poly.pdbx_strand_id
1 'polypeptide(L)'
;MARVLKFFRTIRNNWKKSAFGAAALSYGISYSKETYDTQELMRQYCEHVVKYGDEPCPTYVKPRHVTVILNPAANNRKAKKLFEDYCEPLLHLAGIAVNIVQTESTSHTRSIVENLNTPTDAIIVAGGDGTLSDVITGETNNVSRSLNPWSFDELPNIHEMTEATINIIDGDCKLIDIVEVTSLKEDPEKELKPVYTAGKIEWGAWQDAYVQKNKYWLGKTLRKYATFVFNGYKKNLNWNCNGTLKYTHPCPGCSNCYQKVNTADQFIHSNKRWWHAFLPRKRTFVSDTDIDHSKIQNDNCGIFYEIPISTTDLCIKTSTIDNINSVQNPSLRVQLGPKDIDYISFVSEGWRRVSGSGTLMDHSFEAKDIELYPEQEDGRVFFIDNEEFELTPVKIKLLPQCIKIFCSKNNGNTLNR
;
A
#
# COMPACT_ATOMS: atom_id res chain seq x y z
N MET A 1 16.81 12.93 58.65
CA MET A 1 15.33 12.80 58.75
C MET A 1 14.57 14.09 58.45
N ALA A 2 14.92 15.25 59.02
CA ALA A 2 14.16 16.51 58.83
C ALA A 2 14.04 17.01 57.36
N ARG A 3 15.07 16.82 56.53
CA ARG A 3 15.03 17.20 55.10
C ARG A 3 14.07 16.32 54.29
N VAL A 4 14.02 15.02 54.59
CA VAL A 4 13.12 14.05 53.95
C VAL A 4 11.66 14.35 54.32
N LEU A 5 11.39 14.62 55.60
CA LEU A 5 10.06 15.01 56.07
C LEU A 5 9.58 16.35 55.47
N LYS A 6 10.48 17.34 55.32
CA LYS A 6 10.17 18.59 54.60
C LYS A 6 9.86 18.32 53.12
N PHE A 7 10.62 17.45 52.46
CA PHE A 7 10.39 17.06 51.06
C PHE A 7 9.01 16.42 50.85
N PHE A 8 8.63 15.43 51.67
CA PHE A 8 7.31 14.80 51.60
C PHE A 8 6.17 15.79 51.89
N ARG A 9 6.33 16.71 52.85
CA ARG A 9 5.34 17.77 53.09
C ARG A 9 5.21 18.72 51.90
N THR A 10 6.32 19.07 51.25
CA THR A 10 6.31 19.92 50.05
C THR A 10 5.63 19.25 48.86
N ILE A 11 5.87 17.94 48.65
CA ILE A 11 5.19 17.14 47.62
C ILE A 11 3.69 17.10 47.87
N ARG A 12 3.27 16.80 49.12
CA ARG A 12 1.86 16.73 49.49
C ARG A 12 1.15 18.07 49.32
N ASN A 13 1.78 19.16 49.72
CA ASN A 13 1.21 20.51 49.60
C ASN A 13 1.15 21.00 48.15
N ASN A 14 1.98 20.46 47.26
CA ASN A 14 2.02 20.81 45.83
C ASN A 14 1.81 19.59 44.93
N TRP A 15 0.85 18.72 45.27
CA TRP A 15 0.68 17.43 44.58
C TRP A 15 0.47 17.57 43.07
N LYS A 16 -0.24 18.61 42.61
CA LYS A 16 -0.43 18.92 41.18
C LYS A 16 0.88 19.27 40.46
N LYS A 17 1.73 20.08 41.10
CA LYS A 17 3.05 20.47 40.53
C LYS A 17 4.01 19.28 40.52
N SER A 18 3.97 18.47 41.57
CA SER A 18 4.77 17.24 41.67
C SER A 18 4.37 16.21 40.62
N ALA A 19 3.06 16.03 40.39
CA ALA A 19 2.53 15.14 39.35
C ALA A 19 2.92 15.61 37.95
N PHE A 20 2.81 16.91 37.65
CA PHE A 20 3.27 17.48 36.39
C PHE A 20 4.78 17.31 36.19
N GLY A 21 5.58 17.59 37.22
CA GLY A 21 7.03 17.40 37.17
C GLY A 21 7.43 15.95 36.93
N ALA A 22 6.76 14.99 37.59
CA ALA A 22 6.96 13.57 37.35
C ALA A 22 6.59 13.17 35.92
N ALA A 23 5.46 13.64 35.39
CA ALA A 23 5.05 13.37 34.02
C ALA A 23 6.05 13.93 32.99
N ALA A 24 6.52 15.17 33.19
CA ALA A 24 7.52 15.80 32.34
C ALA A 24 8.87 15.07 32.38
N LEU A 25 9.32 14.65 33.56
CA LEU A 25 10.55 13.86 33.72
C LEU A 25 10.43 12.49 33.06
N SER A 26 9.32 11.77 33.28
CA SER A 26 9.08 10.48 32.63
C SER A 26 9.05 10.61 31.11
N TYR A 27 8.41 11.66 30.58
CA TYR A 27 8.43 11.97 29.16
C TYR A 27 9.85 12.27 28.64
N GLY A 28 10.63 13.07 29.36
CA GLY A 28 12.01 13.40 28.98
C GLY A 28 12.96 12.21 29.00
N ILE A 29 12.80 11.30 29.97
CA ILE A 29 13.55 10.03 30.01
C ILE A 29 13.16 9.14 28.84
N SER A 30 11.86 8.99 28.58
CA SER A 30 11.35 8.21 27.44
C SER A 30 11.87 8.73 26.11
N TYR A 31 11.81 10.05 25.90
CA TYR A 31 12.28 10.71 24.68
C TYR A 31 13.80 10.56 24.48
N SER A 32 14.58 10.75 25.55
CA SER A 32 16.03 10.56 25.50
C SER A 32 16.41 9.12 25.16
N LYS A 33 15.69 8.15 25.75
CA LYS A 33 15.89 6.73 25.46
C LYS A 33 15.57 6.41 24.00
N GLU A 34 14.41 6.84 23.50
CA GLU A 34 13.99 6.64 22.11
C GLU A 34 14.99 7.24 21.12
N THR A 35 15.50 8.44 21.42
CA THR A 35 16.52 9.10 20.59
C THR A 35 17.84 8.32 20.58
N TYR A 36 18.28 7.81 21.74
CA TYR A 36 19.49 6.99 21.85
C TYR A 36 19.34 5.67 21.09
N ASP A 37 18.23 4.97 21.29
CA ASP A 37 17.94 3.70 20.62
C ASP A 37 17.90 3.89 19.09
N THR A 38 17.34 5.00 18.62
CA THR A 38 17.31 5.38 17.19
C THR A 38 18.72 5.61 16.64
N GLN A 39 19.57 6.35 17.35
CA GLN A 39 20.94 6.64 16.92
C GLN A 39 21.79 5.37 16.86
N GLU A 40 21.66 4.50 17.85
CA GLU A 40 22.35 3.22 17.89
C GLU A 40 21.90 2.31 16.74
N LEU A 41 20.60 2.25 16.46
CA LEU A 41 20.06 1.51 15.32
C LEU A 41 20.63 2.03 13.99
N MET A 42 20.63 3.36 13.79
CA MET A 42 21.18 3.97 12.58
C MET A 42 22.67 3.71 12.43
N ARG A 43 23.44 3.71 13.53
CA ARG A 43 24.86 3.35 13.51
C ARG A 43 25.05 1.93 12.99
N GLN A 44 24.26 0.97 13.47
CA GLN A 44 24.34 -0.42 13.02
C GLN A 44 24.02 -0.56 11.52
N TYR A 45 23.01 0.15 11.03
CA TYR A 45 22.69 0.15 9.61
C TYR A 45 23.78 0.80 8.76
N CYS A 46 24.34 1.94 9.18
CA CYS A 46 25.47 2.56 8.49
C CYS A 46 26.69 1.61 8.43
N GLU A 47 27.04 0.95 9.53
CA GLU A 47 28.14 -0.03 9.56
C GLU A 47 27.89 -1.24 8.64
N HIS A 48 26.63 -1.64 8.47
CA HIS A 48 26.25 -2.65 7.50
C HIS A 48 26.40 -2.15 6.06
N VAL A 49 25.89 -0.96 5.77
CA VAL A 49 25.84 -0.38 4.42
C VAL A 49 27.21 0.03 3.89
N VAL A 50 28.11 0.51 4.74
CA VAL A 50 29.49 0.87 4.35
C VAL A 50 30.19 -0.32 3.67
N LYS A 51 29.89 -1.55 4.10
CA LYS A 51 30.45 -2.75 3.47
C LYS A 51 30.07 -2.86 1.99
N TYR A 52 28.84 -2.49 1.63
CA TYR A 52 28.40 -2.45 0.23
C TYR A 52 29.05 -1.30 -0.55
N GLY A 53 29.21 -0.14 0.09
CA GLY A 53 29.88 1.01 -0.54
C GLY A 53 31.36 0.78 -0.82
N ASP A 54 32.03 0.01 0.05
CA ASP A 54 33.46 -0.32 -0.07
C ASP A 54 33.73 -1.48 -1.05
N GLU A 55 32.70 -2.14 -1.59
CA GLU A 55 32.87 -3.20 -2.57
C GLU A 55 33.43 -2.66 -3.90
N PRO A 56 34.48 -3.26 -4.46
CA PRO A 56 35.08 -2.78 -5.69
C PRO A 56 34.13 -2.99 -6.88
N CYS A 57 33.73 -1.89 -7.52
CA CYS A 57 32.92 -1.93 -8.72
C CYS A 57 33.80 -2.09 -9.98
N PRO A 58 33.53 -3.07 -10.86
CA PRO A 58 34.25 -3.18 -12.13
C PRO A 58 34.02 -1.94 -13.01
N THR A 59 35.05 -1.49 -13.73
CA THR A 59 35.02 -0.24 -14.53
C THR A 59 33.98 -0.22 -15.66
N TYR A 60 33.46 -1.40 -16.06
CA TYR A 60 32.41 -1.53 -17.07
C TYR A 60 30.99 -1.51 -16.48
N VAL A 61 30.83 -1.60 -15.16
CA VAL A 61 29.53 -1.52 -14.47
C VAL A 61 29.32 -0.09 -14.03
N LYS A 62 28.19 0.50 -14.41
CA LYS A 62 27.81 1.83 -13.93
C LYS A 62 27.26 1.72 -12.50
N PRO A 63 27.54 2.68 -11.61
CA PRO A 63 26.90 2.75 -10.31
C PRO A 63 25.38 2.79 -10.46
N ARG A 64 24.68 2.16 -9.51
CA ARG A 64 23.21 2.14 -9.49
C ARG A 64 22.68 3.57 -9.38
N HIS A 65 21.66 3.88 -10.17
CA HIS A 65 20.97 5.16 -10.12
C HIS A 65 19.51 4.96 -9.73
N VAL A 66 19.05 5.67 -8.69
CA VAL A 66 17.68 5.59 -8.20
C VAL A 66 17.03 6.97 -8.22
N THR A 67 15.75 7.00 -8.57
CA THR A 67 14.94 8.23 -8.53
C THR A 67 13.96 8.14 -7.38
N VAL A 68 14.00 9.10 -6.47
CA VAL A 68 13.12 9.19 -5.30
C VAL A 68 11.99 10.17 -5.62
N ILE A 69 10.75 9.70 -5.58
CA ILE A 69 9.55 10.52 -5.69
C ILE A 69 9.04 10.83 -4.29
N LEU A 70 9.28 12.05 -3.83
CA LEU A 70 9.03 12.47 -2.46
C LEU A 70 7.81 13.38 -2.37
N ASN A 71 6.79 12.97 -1.61
CA ASN A 71 5.66 13.81 -1.26
C ASN A 71 5.94 14.55 0.07
N PRO A 72 6.31 15.84 0.06
CA PRO A 72 6.64 16.58 1.27
C PRO A 72 5.42 16.80 2.17
N ALA A 73 4.19 16.71 1.66
CA ALA A 73 2.97 16.88 2.45
C ALA A 73 2.64 15.63 3.30
N ALA A 74 3.22 14.48 2.97
CA ALA A 74 2.97 13.22 3.67
C ALA A 74 3.43 13.25 5.13
N ASN A 75 2.80 12.41 5.96
CA ASN A 75 3.10 12.24 7.39
C ASN A 75 3.20 13.56 8.19
N ASN A 76 2.18 14.41 8.10
CA ASN A 76 2.15 15.72 8.77
C ASN A 76 3.35 16.62 8.38
N ARG A 77 3.74 16.60 7.11
CA ARG A 77 4.87 17.36 6.55
C ARG A 77 6.24 16.98 7.09
N LYS A 78 6.39 15.75 7.58
CA LYS A 78 7.67 15.23 8.10
C LYS A 78 8.40 14.31 7.13
N ALA A 79 7.74 13.84 6.07
CA ALA A 79 8.29 12.85 5.14
C ALA A 79 9.65 13.26 4.57
N LYS A 80 9.79 14.51 4.12
CA LYS A 80 11.05 15.06 3.62
C LYS A 80 12.18 14.94 4.64
N LYS A 81 11.95 15.48 5.84
CA LYS A 81 12.95 15.47 6.91
C LYS A 81 13.35 14.04 7.29
N LEU A 82 12.37 13.14 7.42
CA LEU A 82 12.66 11.75 7.79
C LEU A 82 13.44 11.01 6.71
N PHE A 83 13.16 11.27 5.43
CA PHE A 83 13.92 10.70 4.33
C PHE A 83 15.37 11.21 4.33
N GLU A 84 15.57 12.53 4.46
CA GLU A 84 16.89 13.18 4.51
C GLU A 84 17.70 12.71 5.75
N ASP A 85 17.05 12.53 6.90
CA ASP A 85 17.72 12.13 8.15
C ASP A 85 18.10 10.64 8.18
N TYR A 86 17.28 9.74 7.59
CA TYR A 86 17.41 8.29 7.82
C TYR A 86 17.63 7.44 6.56
N CYS A 87 17.07 7.81 5.41
CA CYS A 87 17.13 6.99 4.20
C CYS A 87 18.24 7.45 3.25
N GLU A 88 18.29 8.75 2.98
CA GLU A 88 19.25 9.35 2.05
C GLU A 88 20.72 9.03 2.41
N PRO A 89 21.16 9.13 3.68
CA PRO A 89 22.55 8.83 4.04
C PRO A 89 22.94 7.39 3.72
N LEU A 90 22.02 6.43 3.88
CA LEU A 90 22.29 5.03 3.60
C LEU A 90 22.45 4.78 2.09
N LEU A 91 21.61 5.41 1.26
CA LEU A 91 21.74 5.29 -0.18
C LEU A 91 23.08 5.85 -0.68
N HIS A 92 23.50 7.00 -0.16
CA HIS A 92 24.80 7.58 -0.48
C HIS A 92 25.97 6.73 0.02
N LEU A 93 25.89 6.20 1.24
CA LEU A 93 26.90 5.28 1.80
C LEU A 93 27.02 3.99 0.98
N ALA A 94 25.94 3.52 0.36
CA ALA A 94 25.95 2.36 -0.52
C ALA A 94 26.54 2.64 -1.92
N GLY A 95 26.99 3.87 -2.19
CA GLY A 95 27.50 4.26 -3.52
C GLY A 95 26.41 4.35 -4.59
N ILE A 96 25.15 4.55 -4.20
CA ILE A 96 24.01 4.67 -5.12
C ILE A 96 23.80 6.14 -5.46
N ALA A 97 23.71 6.48 -6.75
CA ALA A 97 23.36 7.81 -7.19
C ALA A 97 21.87 8.06 -6.98
N VAL A 98 21.53 9.06 -6.18
CA VAL A 98 20.13 9.39 -5.81
C VAL A 98 19.70 10.69 -6.49
N ASN A 99 18.60 10.63 -7.23
CA ASN A 99 17.91 11.80 -7.77
C ASN A 99 16.58 12.01 -7.04
N ILE A 100 16.42 13.11 -6.31
CA ILE A 100 15.22 13.38 -5.50
C ILE A 100 14.29 14.35 -6.24
N VAL A 101 13.06 13.91 -6.52
CA VAL A 101 12.00 14.71 -7.15
C VAL A 101 10.87 14.91 -6.15
N GLN A 102 10.57 16.17 -5.83
CA GLN A 102 9.48 16.51 -4.92
C GLN A 102 8.17 16.67 -5.68
N THR A 103 7.08 16.10 -5.15
CA THR A 103 5.75 16.20 -5.74
C THR A 103 4.92 17.29 -5.09
N GLU A 104 4.02 17.90 -5.87
CA GLU A 104 3.14 18.97 -5.39
C GLU A 104 1.66 18.53 -5.37
N SER A 105 1.29 17.65 -6.29
CA SER A 105 -0.06 17.11 -6.45
C SER A 105 -0.02 15.69 -7.02
N THR A 106 -1.15 14.98 -6.95
CA THR A 106 -1.33 13.65 -7.56
C THR A 106 -1.09 13.68 -9.07
N SER A 107 -1.64 14.68 -9.76
CA SER A 107 -1.42 14.90 -11.20
C SER A 107 0.05 15.17 -11.54
N HIS A 108 0.76 15.91 -10.68
CA HIS A 108 2.18 16.17 -10.85
C HIS A 108 2.99 14.88 -10.71
N THR A 109 2.70 14.05 -9.71
CA THR A 109 3.33 12.72 -9.53
C THR A 109 3.21 11.87 -10.79
N ARG A 110 1.99 11.73 -11.33
CA ARG A 110 1.73 10.95 -12.55
C ARG A 110 2.52 11.51 -13.74
N SER A 111 2.46 12.82 -13.95
CA SER A 111 3.18 13.47 -15.04
C SER A 111 4.71 13.30 -14.93
N ILE A 112 5.29 13.32 -13.73
CA ILE A 112 6.72 13.09 -13.52
C ILE A 112 7.10 11.69 -13.94
N VAL A 113 6.35 10.68 -13.48
CA VAL A 113 6.63 9.27 -13.79
C VAL A 113 6.46 9.00 -15.28
N GLU A 114 5.38 9.52 -15.89
CA GLU A 114 5.09 9.36 -17.31
C GLU A 114 6.16 10.00 -18.21
N ASN A 115 6.79 11.09 -17.76
CA ASN A 115 7.82 11.80 -18.51
C ASN A 115 9.24 11.55 -17.97
N LEU A 116 9.45 10.49 -17.18
CA LEU A 116 10.74 10.17 -16.57
C LEU A 116 11.73 9.63 -17.62
N ASN A 117 12.40 10.57 -18.30
CA ASN A 117 13.39 10.30 -19.34
C ASN A 117 14.80 10.01 -18.79
N THR A 118 15.03 10.24 -17.51
CA THR A 118 16.31 9.93 -16.87
C THR A 118 16.46 8.41 -16.72
N PRO A 119 17.53 7.80 -17.26
CA PRO A 119 17.78 6.38 -17.06
C PRO A 119 17.99 6.12 -15.56
N THR A 120 17.07 5.36 -14.96
CA THR A 120 17.07 5.03 -13.53
C THR A 120 16.83 3.53 -13.40
N ASP A 121 17.54 2.88 -12.48
CA ASP A 121 17.44 1.45 -12.24
C ASP A 121 16.24 1.11 -11.34
N ALA A 122 15.86 2.04 -10.46
CA ALA A 122 14.69 1.92 -9.60
C ALA A 122 14.01 3.27 -9.32
N ILE A 123 12.73 3.19 -8.95
CA ILE A 123 11.96 4.32 -8.41
C ILE A 123 11.63 4.01 -6.95
N ILE A 124 11.96 4.96 -6.07
CA ILE A 124 11.69 4.91 -4.64
C ILE A 124 10.55 5.89 -4.36
N VAL A 125 9.46 5.44 -3.75
CA VAL A 125 8.32 6.32 -3.46
C VAL A 125 8.37 6.73 -2.00
N ALA A 126 8.61 8.00 -1.71
CA ALA A 126 8.57 8.55 -0.36
C ALA A 126 7.24 9.27 -0.09
N GLY A 127 6.20 8.51 0.23
CA GLY A 127 4.85 9.03 0.46
C GLY A 127 3.87 8.07 1.15
N GLY A 128 2.61 8.46 1.28
CA GLY A 128 1.54 7.58 1.75
C GLY A 128 1.06 6.60 0.66
N ASP A 129 0.13 5.72 1.01
CA ASP A 129 -0.56 4.81 0.07
C ASP A 129 -0.96 5.49 -1.26
N GLY A 130 -1.61 6.65 -1.18
CA GLY A 130 -2.04 7.39 -2.36
C GLY A 130 -0.90 7.82 -3.29
N THR A 131 0.25 8.21 -2.72
CA THR A 131 1.44 8.57 -3.52
C THR A 131 2.00 7.35 -4.25
N LEU A 132 1.95 6.18 -3.63
CA LEU A 132 2.34 4.93 -4.28
C LEU A 132 1.37 4.57 -5.42
N SER A 133 0.06 4.63 -5.17
CA SER A 133 -0.97 4.38 -6.18
C SER A 133 -0.79 5.30 -7.40
N ASP A 134 -0.48 6.59 -7.17
CA ASP A 134 -0.17 7.54 -8.23
C ASP A 134 1.06 7.17 -9.06
N VAL A 135 2.13 6.70 -8.41
CA VAL A 135 3.36 6.27 -9.10
C VAL A 135 3.10 5.00 -9.91
N ILE A 136 2.42 4.01 -9.32
CA ILE A 136 2.01 2.78 -10.01
C ILE A 136 1.15 3.12 -11.23
N THR A 137 0.22 4.06 -11.09
CA THR A 137 -0.66 4.50 -12.16
C THR A 137 0.12 5.18 -13.29
N GLY A 138 1.05 6.09 -12.97
CA GLY A 138 1.90 6.74 -13.97
C GLY A 138 2.86 5.76 -14.67
N GLU A 139 3.36 4.76 -13.95
CA GLU A 139 4.32 3.77 -14.48
C GLU A 139 3.64 2.70 -15.33
N THR A 140 2.45 2.24 -14.94
CA THR A 140 1.70 1.21 -15.69
C THR A 140 1.30 1.73 -17.09
N ASN A 141 1.15 3.05 -17.23
CA ASN A 141 0.99 3.71 -18.52
C ASN A 141 2.28 3.70 -19.39
N ASN A 142 3.46 3.42 -18.83
CA ASN A 142 4.78 3.66 -19.47
C ASN A 142 5.87 2.57 -19.34
N VAL A 143 5.51 1.30 -19.08
CA VAL A 143 6.42 0.11 -19.03
C VAL A 143 7.08 -0.11 -17.66
N SER A 144 7.07 -1.38 -17.20
CA SER A 144 7.49 -1.87 -15.88
C SER A 144 8.94 -1.54 -15.44
N ARG A 145 9.10 -0.74 -14.38
CA ARG A 145 10.31 -0.65 -13.53
C ARG A 145 10.11 -1.28 -12.15
N SER A 146 11.21 -1.38 -11.39
CA SER A 146 11.18 -1.79 -9.99
C SER A 146 10.70 -0.61 -9.13
N LEU A 147 9.55 -0.77 -8.46
CA LEU A 147 8.97 0.22 -7.55
C LEU A 147 9.16 -0.23 -6.11
N ASN A 148 9.55 0.65 -5.19
CA ASN A 148 9.39 0.33 -3.77
C ASN A 148 8.09 0.94 -3.25
N PRO A 149 7.05 0.15 -2.94
CA PRO A 149 5.83 0.64 -2.35
C PRO A 149 6.07 1.05 -0.89
N TRP A 150 6.15 2.36 -0.64
CA TRP A 150 6.01 2.88 0.72
C TRP A 150 4.62 3.42 0.92
N SER A 151 3.98 2.93 1.97
CA SER A 151 2.80 3.53 2.55
C SER A 151 3.15 4.09 3.91
N PHE A 152 3.24 5.41 4.01
CA PHE A 152 3.34 6.11 5.28
C PHE A 152 1.97 6.32 5.93
N ASP A 153 1.31 5.25 6.38
CA ASP A 153 0.14 5.41 7.25
C ASP A 153 0.56 5.51 8.73
N GLU A 154 0.94 6.73 9.11
CA GLU A 154 1.29 7.23 10.45
C GLU A 154 2.68 6.86 11.01
N LEU A 155 3.34 7.88 11.63
CA LEU A 155 4.64 7.84 12.33
C LEU A 155 5.51 6.62 11.97
N PRO A 156 6.39 6.72 10.96
CA PRO A 156 7.21 5.60 10.58
C PRO A 156 7.99 5.14 11.79
N ASN A 157 7.91 3.86 12.07
CA ASN A 157 8.96 3.21 12.80
C ASN A 157 10.22 3.41 11.96
N ILE A 158 11.19 4.18 12.48
CA ILE A 158 12.45 4.45 11.77
C ILE A 158 13.09 3.14 11.33
N HIS A 159 12.91 2.08 12.13
CA HIS A 159 13.28 0.73 11.76
C HIS A 159 12.69 0.28 10.41
N GLU A 160 11.39 0.45 10.17
CA GLU A 160 10.75 0.02 8.92
C GLU A 160 11.25 0.82 7.72
N MET A 161 11.43 2.14 7.88
CA MET A 161 12.03 3.00 6.84
C MET A 161 13.44 2.56 6.48
N THR A 162 14.24 2.32 7.51
CA THR A 162 15.62 1.93 7.33
C THR A 162 15.72 0.53 6.75
N GLU A 163 14.96 -0.44 7.26
CA GLU A 163 14.89 -1.81 6.72
C GLU A 163 14.45 -1.81 5.25
N ALA A 164 13.44 -1.01 4.88
CA ALA A 164 13.04 -0.86 3.49
C ALA A 164 14.15 -0.28 2.61
N THR A 165 14.96 0.64 3.15
CA THR A 165 16.13 1.21 2.46
C THR A 165 17.24 0.16 2.29
N ILE A 166 17.48 -0.68 3.30
CA ILE A 166 18.42 -1.80 3.21
C ILE A 166 17.97 -2.80 2.14
N ASN A 167 16.68 -3.14 2.06
CA ASN A 167 16.17 -4.03 1.01
C ASN A 167 16.43 -3.49 -0.42
N ILE A 168 16.43 -2.16 -0.60
CA ILE A 168 16.81 -1.53 -1.87
C ILE A 168 18.31 -1.72 -2.15
N ILE A 169 19.14 -1.54 -1.12
CA ILE A 169 20.60 -1.69 -1.21
C ILE A 169 20.97 -3.14 -1.50
N ASP A 170 20.33 -4.10 -0.83
CA ASP A 170 20.50 -5.54 -1.04
C ASP A 170 20.03 -5.98 -2.45
N GLY A 171 19.07 -5.24 -3.04
CA GLY A 171 18.56 -5.49 -4.38
C GLY A 171 17.54 -6.63 -4.46
N ASP A 172 17.10 -7.13 -3.31
CA ASP A 172 16.15 -8.25 -3.23
C ASP A 172 14.75 -7.81 -3.60
N CYS A 173 14.15 -8.56 -4.51
CA CYS A 173 12.88 -8.16 -5.09
C CYS A 173 11.93 -9.33 -5.31
N LYS A 174 10.64 -9.03 -5.25
CA LYS A 174 9.54 -9.92 -5.63
C LYS A 174 8.63 -9.26 -6.66
N LEU A 175 8.00 -10.07 -7.50
CA LEU A 175 6.91 -9.59 -8.36
C LEU A 175 5.62 -9.56 -7.53
N ILE A 176 4.84 -8.50 -7.71
CA ILE A 176 3.52 -8.35 -7.09
C ILE A 176 2.43 -8.20 -8.14
N ASP A 177 1.23 -8.57 -7.74
CA ASP A 177 0.03 -8.37 -8.50
C ASP A 177 -0.49 -6.94 -8.29
N ILE A 178 -1.00 -6.33 -9.35
CA ILE A 178 -1.66 -5.03 -9.33
C ILE A 178 -3.09 -5.22 -9.77
N VAL A 179 -3.99 -4.39 -9.25
CA VAL A 179 -5.38 -4.37 -9.64
C VAL A 179 -5.65 -3.11 -10.45
N GLU A 180 -6.23 -3.29 -11.62
CA GLU A 180 -6.72 -2.23 -12.49
C GLU A 180 -8.21 -2.01 -12.20
N VAL A 181 -8.58 -0.79 -11.85
CA VAL A 181 -9.97 -0.37 -11.61
C VAL A 181 -10.36 0.62 -12.70
N THR A 182 -11.39 0.28 -13.45
CA THR A 182 -11.94 1.08 -14.56
C THR A 182 -13.41 1.37 -14.30
N SER A 183 -13.86 2.58 -14.61
CA SER A 183 -15.30 2.86 -14.59
C SER A 183 -15.96 2.20 -15.79
N LEU A 184 -17.12 1.59 -15.56
CA LEU A 184 -17.97 1.03 -16.62
C LEU A 184 -18.94 2.09 -17.19
N LYS A 185 -18.98 3.29 -16.61
CA LYS A 185 -19.75 4.40 -17.17
C LYS A 185 -19.01 4.98 -18.37
N GLU A 186 -19.62 4.88 -19.54
CA GLU A 186 -19.16 5.58 -20.74
C GLU A 186 -19.64 7.04 -20.66
N ASP A 187 -18.72 7.95 -20.36
CA ASP A 187 -18.96 9.40 -20.52
C ASP A 187 -18.30 9.85 -21.83
N PRO A 188 -19.09 10.23 -22.86
CA PRO A 188 -18.56 10.63 -24.17
C PRO A 188 -17.72 11.92 -24.12
N GLU A 189 -17.81 12.72 -23.05
CA GLU A 189 -17.03 13.96 -22.88
C GLU A 189 -15.79 13.76 -22.00
N LYS A 190 -15.70 12.68 -21.22
CA LYS A 190 -14.61 12.46 -20.27
C LYS A 190 -14.24 10.99 -20.15
N GLU A 191 -13.21 10.57 -20.88
CA GLU A 191 -12.60 9.26 -20.68
C GLU A 191 -11.98 9.19 -19.27
N LEU A 192 -12.61 8.40 -18.40
CA LEU A 192 -12.11 8.16 -17.04
C LEU A 192 -10.90 7.23 -17.13
N LYS A 193 -9.72 7.76 -16.79
CA LYS A 193 -8.48 6.98 -16.77
C LYS A 193 -8.57 5.83 -15.75
N PRO A 194 -8.00 4.64 -16.06
CA PRO A 194 -7.88 3.56 -15.10
C PRO A 194 -7.07 3.98 -13.88
N VAL A 195 -7.42 3.41 -12.72
CA VAL A 195 -6.69 3.54 -11.46
C VAL A 195 -6.03 2.21 -11.15
N TYR A 196 -4.76 2.23 -10.77
CA TYR A 196 -4.00 1.03 -10.45
C TYR A 196 -3.61 1.00 -8.98
N THR A 197 -3.86 -0.12 -8.31
CA THR A 197 -3.62 -0.29 -6.87
C THR A 197 -2.91 -1.62 -6.60
N ALA A 198 -2.01 -1.63 -5.61
CA ALA A 198 -1.41 -2.85 -5.07
C ALA A 198 -2.09 -3.35 -3.79
N GLY A 199 -2.96 -2.54 -3.19
CA GLY A 199 -3.52 -2.76 -1.86
C GLY A 199 -4.95 -3.29 -1.90
N LYS A 200 -5.88 -2.50 -1.40
CA LYS A 200 -7.25 -2.93 -1.09
C LYS A 200 -8.29 -1.98 -1.61
N ILE A 201 -9.40 -2.55 -2.06
CA ILE A 201 -10.62 -1.84 -2.42
C ILE A 201 -11.64 -2.12 -1.32
N GLU A 202 -12.13 -1.06 -0.67
CA GLU A 202 -13.03 -1.15 0.48
C GLU A 202 -14.28 -0.32 0.25
N TRP A 203 -15.44 -0.92 0.51
CA TRP A 203 -16.74 -0.25 0.46
C TRP A 203 -17.57 -0.68 1.65
N GLY A 204 -17.76 0.20 2.64
CA GLY A 204 -18.47 -0.16 3.86
C GLY A 204 -18.35 0.82 5.02
N ALA A 205 -19.20 0.62 6.02
CA ALA A 205 -19.34 1.53 7.16
C ALA A 205 -18.07 1.65 8.02
N TRP A 206 -17.25 0.61 8.11
CA TRP A 206 -16.01 0.66 8.90
C TRP A 206 -14.96 1.56 8.29
N GLN A 207 -14.77 1.50 6.97
CA GLN A 207 -13.79 2.36 6.31
C GLN A 207 -14.25 3.82 6.32
N ASP A 208 -15.54 4.08 6.06
CA ASP A 208 -16.16 5.40 6.19
C ASP A 208 -15.96 6.02 7.59
N ALA A 209 -16.05 5.19 8.64
CA ALA A 209 -15.78 5.60 10.00
C ALA A 209 -14.27 5.81 10.23
N TYR A 210 -13.42 4.92 9.72
CA TYR A 210 -11.97 4.97 9.92
C TYR A 210 -11.35 6.25 9.35
N VAL A 211 -11.77 6.69 8.16
CA VAL A 211 -11.27 7.91 7.50
C VAL A 211 -11.56 9.17 8.31
N GLN A 212 -12.61 9.17 9.13
CA GLN A 212 -12.95 10.28 10.02
C GLN A 212 -12.03 10.39 11.25
N LYS A 213 -11.07 9.48 11.45
CA LYS A 213 -10.11 9.48 12.59
C LYS A 213 -9.41 10.83 12.76
N ASN A 214 -9.09 11.51 11.66
CA ASN A 214 -8.37 12.78 11.67
C ASN A 214 -9.23 13.98 12.09
N LYS A 215 -10.56 13.86 12.14
CA LYS A 215 -11.46 14.93 12.62
C LYS A 215 -11.42 15.09 14.15
N TYR A 216 -10.97 14.07 14.87
CA TYR A 216 -10.99 14.07 16.33
C TYR A 216 -9.68 14.59 16.91
N TRP A 217 -9.78 15.54 17.85
CA TRP A 217 -8.65 16.14 18.56
C TRP A 217 -7.99 15.19 19.59
N LEU A 218 -8.52 13.98 19.76
CA LEU A 218 -7.99 12.97 20.66
C LEU A 218 -6.57 12.57 20.25
N GLY A 219 -5.78 12.12 21.23
CA GLY A 219 -4.41 11.64 21.00
C GLY A 219 -4.33 10.59 19.89
N LYS A 220 -3.16 10.50 19.23
CA LYS A 220 -2.95 9.70 18.01
C LYS A 220 -3.42 8.25 18.08
N THR A 221 -3.25 7.60 19.22
CA THR A 221 -3.70 6.22 19.44
C THR A 221 -5.21 6.18 19.66
N LEU A 222 -5.73 7.05 20.53
CA LEU A 222 -7.13 7.03 20.95
C LEU A 222 -8.09 7.42 19.83
N ARG A 223 -7.70 8.33 18.93
CA ARG A 223 -8.55 8.75 17.80
C ARG A 223 -8.92 7.60 16.86
N LYS A 224 -8.06 6.59 16.71
CA LYS A 224 -8.32 5.39 15.89
C LYS A 224 -9.47 4.56 16.44
N TYR A 225 -9.56 4.44 17.77
CA TYR A 225 -10.62 3.69 18.44
C TYR A 225 -11.90 4.52 18.59
N ALA A 226 -11.74 5.81 18.91
CA ALA A 226 -12.86 6.71 19.14
C ALA A 226 -13.70 6.95 17.88
N THR A 227 -13.11 6.82 16.69
CA THR A 227 -13.83 7.03 15.44
C THR A 227 -15.03 6.07 15.29
N PHE A 228 -14.90 4.81 15.72
CA PHE A 228 -16.01 3.86 15.64
C PHE A 228 -17.12 4.19 16.65
N VAL A 229 -16.75 4.63 17.85
CA VAL A 229 -17.71 5.07 18.88
C VAL A 229 -18.50 6.29 18.40
N PHE A 230 -17.82 7.27 17.80
CA PHE A 230 -18.45 8.53 17.41
C PHE A 230 -19.19 8.48 16.07
N ASN A 231 -18.96 7.45 15.25
CA ASN A 231 -19.62 7.31 13.95
C ASN A 231 -20.65 6.17 13.89
N GLY A 232 -20.61 5.19 14.79
CA GLY A 232 -21.45 3.99 14.70
C GLY A 232 -22.98 4.23 14.76
N TYR A 233 -23.45 5.43 15.11
CA TYR A 233 -24.87 5.80 15.09
C TYR A 233 -25.25 6.70 13.90
N LYS A 234 -24.29 7.12 13.07
CA LYS A 234 -24.55 8.06 11.98
C LYS A 234 -25.12 7.32 10.76
N LYS A 235 -26.21 7.84 10.21
CA LYS A 235 -26.88 7.27 9.03
C LYS A 235 -26.15 7.49 7.70
N ASN A 236 -25.14 8.37 7.68
CA ASN A 236 -24.42 8.73 6.47
C ASN A 236 -23.30 7.75 6.08
N LEU A 237 -23.08 6.69 6.87
CA LEU A 237 -22.14 5.64 6.50
C LEU A 237 -22.80 4.65 5.52
N ASN A 238 -21.95 3.92 4.80
CA ASN A 238 -22.29 2.81 3.93
C ASN A 238 -22.66 1.55 4.74
N TRP A 239 -23.80 1.61 5.43
CA TRP A 239 -24.34 0.49 6.20
C TRP A 239 -24.89 -0.65 5.32
N ASN A 240 -25.40 -0.33 4.13
CA ASN A 240 -26.00 -1.29 3.22
C ASN A 240 -25.33 -1.18 1.86
N CYS A 241 -24.26 -1.96 1.67
CA CYS A 241 -23.56 -2.10 0.41
C CYS A 241 -24.28 -3.13 -0.46
N ASN A 242 -25.41 -2.71 -1.02
CA ASN A 242 -26.23 -3.54 -1.89
C ASN A 242 -25.86 -3.35 -3.35
N GLY A 243 -25.84 -4.44 -4.10
CA GLY A 243 -25.56 -4.41 -5.52
C GLY A 243 -25.45 -5.81 -6.12
N THR A 244 -24.93 -5.85 -7.33
CA THR A 244 -24.65 -7.08 -8.06
C THR A 244 -23.15 -7.17 -8.31
N LEU A 245 -22.58 -8.32 -7.98
CA LEU A 245 -21.19 -8.62 -8.29
C LEU A 245 -21.14 -9.70 -9.38
N LYS A 246 -20.50 -9.38 -10.50
CA LYS A 246 -20.15 -10.37 -11.51
C LYS A 246 -18.68 -10.71 -11.38
N TYR A 247 -18.32 -11.97 -11.38
CA TYR A 247 -16.92 -12.37 -11.25
C TYR A 247 -16.59 -13.61 -12.06
N THR A 248 -15.32 -13.76 -12.42
CA THR A 248 -14.78 -14.98 -13.02
C THR A 248 -13.97 -15.76 -11.99
N HIS A 249 -14.01 -17.09 -12.04
CA HIS A 249 -13.14 -17.91 -11.18
C HIS A 249 -11.64 -17.71 -11.51
N PRO A 250 -10.75 -17.84 -10.50
CA PRO A 250 -9.31 -17.85 -10.71
C PRO A 250 -8.92 -18.92 -11.73
N CYS A 251 -8.00 -18.59 -12.63
CA CYS A 251 -7.49 -19.53 -13.62
C CYS A 251 -5.96 -19.60 -13.54
N PRO A 252 -5.37 -20.80 -13.36
CA PRO A 252 -3.92 -21.01 -13.36
C PRO A 252 -3.20 -20.64 -14.66
N GLY A 253 -3.94 -20.31 -15.71
CA GLY A 253 -3.42 -20.11 -17.05
C GLY A 253 -3.90 -21.22 -17.98
N CYS A 254 -4.51 -20.81 -19.08
CA CYS A 254 -5.01 -21.68 -20.15
C CYS A 254 -4.80 -21.00 -21.51
N SER A 255 -5.04 -21.74 -22.59
CA SER A 255 -4.91 -21.27 -23.97
C SER A 255 -5.68 -19.97 -24.24
N ASN A 256 -6.91 -19.85 -23.73
CA ASN A 256 -7.78 -18.67 -23.90
C ASN A 256 -7.27 -17.46 -23.11
N CYS A 257 -6.82 -17.71 -21.89
CA CYS A 257 -6.23 -16.72 -21.01
C CYS A 257 -4.89 -16.17 -21.62
N TYR A 258 -4.15 -16.97 -22.42
CA TYR A 258 -2.93 -16.56 -23.14
C TYR A 258 -3.19 -15.80 -24.46
N GLN A 259 -4.21 -16.22 -25.23
CA GLN A 259 -4.57 -15.54 -26.49
C GLN A 259 -5.05 -14.10 -26.26
N LYS A 260 -5.82 -13.82 -25.20
CA LYS A 260 -6.32 -12.46 -24.88
C LYS A 260 -5.20 -11.46 -24.57
N VAL A 261 -4.08 -11.92 -23.97
CA VAL A 261 -2.92 -11.06 -23.66
C VAL A 261 -2.23 -10.60 -24.95
N ASN A 262 -2.02 -11.52 -25.89
CA ASN A 262 -1.40 -11.19 -27.18
C ASN A 262 -2.21 -10.18 -28.01
N THR A 263 -3.55 -10.24 -27.95
CA THR A 263 -4.42 -9.30 -28.68
C THR A 263 -4.41 -7.91 -28.03
N ALA A 264 -4.37 -7.81 -26.70
CA ALA A 264 -4.23 -6.54 -25.99
C ALA A 264 -2.86 -5.89 -26.25
N ASP A 265 -1.79 -6.69 -26.29
CA ASP A 265 -0.44 -6.23 -26.67
C ASP A 265 -0.40 -5.71 -28.12
N GLN A 266 -1.21 -6.25 -29.04
CA GLN A 266 -1.31 -5.75 -30.42
C GLN A 266 -1.94 -4.34 -30.52
N PHE A 267 -2.92 -4.01 -29.67
CA PHE A 267 -3.52 -2.67 -29.65
C PHE A 267 -2.55 -1.61 -29.07
N ILE A 268 -1.83 -1.96 -28.00
CA ILE A 268 -0.77 -1.10 -27.40
C ILE A 268 0.39 -0.90 -28.39
N HIS A 269 0.66 -1.87 -29.26
CA HIS A 269 1.74 -1.82 -30.25
C HIS A 269 1.48 -0.97 -31.50
N SER A 270 0.31 -0.36 -31.66
CA SER A 270 0.01 0.50 -32.82
C SER A 270 0.67 1.90 -32.73
N ASN A 271 1.11 2.33 -31.54
CA ASN A 271 1.80 3.61 -31.32
C ASN A 271 3.32 3.46 -31.15
N LYS A 272 4.01 2.80 -32.09
CA LYS A 272 5.47 2.62 -32.01
C LYS A 272 6.26 3.84 -32.50
N ARG A 273 6.94 4.52 -31.57
CA ARG A 273 8.14 5.33 -31.86
C ARG A 273 9.39 4.45 -32.00
N TRP A 274 10.37 4.95 -32.75
CA TRP A 274 11.53 4.18 -33.24
C TRP A 274 12.45 3.59 -32.15
N TRP A 275 12.41 4.09 -30.92
CA TRP A 275 13.19 3.55 -29.80
C TRP A 275 12.59 2.31 -29.15
N HIS A 276 11.35 1.91 -29.47
CA HIS A 276 10.79 0.63 -29.02
C HIS A 276 11.49 -0.60 -29.62
N ALA A 277 12.39 -0.44 -30.59
CA ALA A 277 13.27 -1.49 -31.10
C ALA A 277 14.36 -1.93 -30.10
N PHE A 278 14.63 -1.11 -29.06
CA PHE A 278 15.67 -1.36 -28.06
C PHE A 278 15.11 -1.84 -26.71
N LEU A 279 13.80 -2.11 -26.62
CA LEU A 279 13.21 -2.72 -25.43
C LEU A 279 13.53 -4.23 -25.39
N PRO A 280 14.00 -4.78 -24.25
CA PRO A 280 14.04 -6.22 -24.08
C PRO A 280 12.62 -6.75 -24.24
N ARG A 281 12.45 -7.80 -25.06
CA ARG A 281 11.17 -8.52 -25.17
C ARG A 281 10.67 -8.81 -23.75
N LYS A 282 9.48 -8.34 -23.38
CA LYS A 282 8.81 -8.75 -22.14
C LYS A 282 8.90 -10.27 -22.09
N ARG A 283 9.63 -10.81 -21.10
CA ARG A 283 9.66 -12.26 -20.90
C ARG A 283 8.22 -12.66 -20.59
N THR A 284 7.67 -13.47 -21.49
CA THR A 284 6.52 -14.32 -21.26
C THR A 284 6.64 -14.99 -19.89
N PHE A 285 5.51 -15.15 -19.21
CA PHE A 285 5.35 -15.92 -17.97
C PHE A 285 6.37 -17.06 -17.88
N VAL A 286 7.37 -16.90 -17.01
CA VAL A 286 8.22 -18.00 -16.56
C VAL A 286 7.96 -18.11 -15.07
N SER A 287 6.95 -18.89 -14.70
CA SER A 287 7.00 -19.60 -13.44
C SER A 287 8.20 -20.56 -13.49
N ASP A 288 8.91 -20.74 -12.38
CA ASP A 288 10.01 -21.73 -12.23
C ASP A 288 9.56 -23.19 -12.46
N THR A 289 8.29 -23.41 -12.81
CA THR A 289 7.76 -24.64 -13.40
C THR A 289 7.40 -24.38 -14.85
N ASP A 290 8.11 -25.05 -15.77
CA ASP A 290 7.99 -24.98 -17.23
C ASP A 290 6.66 -25.60 -17.71
N ILE A 291 5.52 -24.99 -17.34
CA ILE A 291 4.17 -25.45 -17.72
C ILE A 291 3.71 -24.67 -18.95
N ASP A 292 3.56 -25.37 -20.07
CA ASP A 292 3.05 -24.79 -21.31
C ASP A 292 1.52 -24.60 -21.25
N HIS A 293 1.09 -23.45 -20.74
CA HIS A 293 -0.32 -23.08 -20.59
C HIS A 293 -1.09 -22.99 -21.92
N SER A 294 -0.41 -22.94 -23.07
CA SER A 294 -1.05 -22.91 -24.39
C SER A 294 -1.81 -24.21 -24.71
N LYS A 295 -1.45 -25.31 -24.03
CA LYS A 295 -2.06 -26.64 -24.19
C LYS A 295 -3.16 -26.93 -23.17
N ILE A 296 -3.29 -26.10 -22.13
CA ILE A 296 -4.31 -26.27 -21.10
C ILE A 296 -5.60 -25.65 -21.62
N GLN A 297 -6.62 -26.48 -21.82
CA GLN A 297 -7.97 -26.01 -22.13
C GLN A 297 -8.74 -25.87 -20.82
N ASN A 298 -9.32 -24.69 -20.58
CA ASN A 298 -10.20 -24.43 -19.45
C ASN A 298 -11.49 -23.81 -19.98
N ASP A 299 -12.54 -24.63 -20.06
CA ASP A 299 -13.85 -24.21 -20.56
C ASP A 299 -14.52 -23.17 -19.64
N ASN A 300 -14.09 -23.10 -18.38
CA ASN A 300 -14.58 -22.10 -17.41
C ASN A 300 -13.71 -20.81 -17.37
N CYS A 301 -12.60 -20.69 -18.12
CA CYS A 301 -11.81 -19.43 -18.17
C CYS A 301 -12.63 -18.34 -18.88
N GLY A 302 -12.96 -17.28 -18.13
CA GLY A 302 -13.63 -16.08 -18.66
C GLY A 302 -15.15 -16.13 -18.66
N ILE A 303 -15.77 -17.14 -18.02
CA ILE A 303 -17.21 -17.16 -17.75
C ILE A 303 -17.49 -16.30 -16.52
N PHE A 304 -18.41 -15.33 -16.65
CA PHE A 304 -18.87 -14.51 -15.54
C PHE A 304 -20.02 -15.20 -14.79
N TYR A 305 -19.88 -15.25 -13.47
CA TYR A 305 -20.91 -15.67 -12.52
C TYR A 305 -21.45 -14.43 -11.84
N GLU A 306 -22.76 -14.39 -11.62
CA GLU A 306 -23.45 -13.25 -11.02
C GLU A 306 -23.98 -13.62 -9.64
N ILE A 307 -23.66 -12.79 -8.64
CA ILE A 307 -24.18 -12.94 -7.29
C ILE A 307 -24.73 -11.59 -6.80
N PRO A 308 -25.92 -11.57 -6.17
CA PRO A 308 -26.38 -10.39 -5.45
C PRO A 308 -25.58 -10.24 -4.15
N ILE A 309 -25.11 -9.02 -3.88
CA ILE A 309 -24.43 -8.67 -2.66
C ILE A 309 -25.31 -7.75 -1.81
N SER A 310 -25.38 -8.05 -0.53
CA SER A 310 -25.98 -7.20 0.49
C SER A 310 -25.15 -7.42 1.75
N THR A 311 -24.36 -6.41 2.10
CA THR A 311 -23.39 -6.50 3.20
C THR A 311 -23.15 -5.12 3.79
N THR A 312 -22.66 -5.07 5.02
CA THR A 312 -22.20 -3.85 5.70
C THR A 312 -20.78 -3.44 5.28
N ASP A 313 -20.02 -4.37 4.68
CA ASP A 313 -18.61 -4.16 4.32
C ASP A 313 -18.20 -5.10 3.19
N LEU A 314 -17.63 -4.55 2.12
CA LEU A 314 -17.00 -5.27 1.02
C LEU A 314 -15.52 -4.93 1.03
N CYS A 315 -14.67 -5.95 1.04
CA CYS A 315 -13.22 -5.80 0.89
C CYS A 315 -12.72 -6.71 -0.23
N ILE A 316 -12.02 -6.13 -1.21
CA ILE A 316 -11.35 -6.84 -2.29
C ILE A 316 -9.86 -6.58 -2.15
N LYS A 317 -9.08 -7.65 -2.04
CA LYS A 317 -7.62 -7.59 -1.89
C LYS A 317 -6.92 -8.64 -2.73
N THR A 318 -5.67 -8.38 -3.10
CA THR A 318 -4.84 -9.35 -3.81
C THR A 318 -4.41 -10.48 -2.88
N SER A 319 -4.34 -11.72 -3.40
CA SER A 319 -3.90 -12.88 -2.62
C SER A 319 -2.43 -12.76 -2.17
N THR A 320 -1.62 -11.94 -2.85
CA THR A 320 -0.24 -11.62 -2.48
C THR A 320 -0.12 -11.00 -1.09
N ILE A 321 -1.15 -10.29 -0.61
CA ILE A 321 -1.16 -9.66 0.72
C ILE A 321 -1.30 -10.71 1.84
N ASP A 322 -1.99 -11.82 1.57
CA ASP A 322 -2.36 -12.80 2.59
C ASP A 322 -1.44 -14.03 2.66
N ASN A 323 -0.74 -14.40 1.58
CA ASN A 323 0.14 -15.57 1.55
C ASN A 323 1.38 -15.34 0.67
N ILE A 324 2.53 -15.14 1.32
CA ILE A 324 3.85 -15.04 0.66
C ILE A 324 4.31 -16.37 0.04
N ASN A 325 3.68 -17.50 0.44
CA ASN A 325 4.13 -18.86 0.09
C ASN A 325 3.22 -19.64 -0.87
N SER A 326 2.09 -19.10 -1.33
CA SER A 326 1.20 -19.81 -2.28
C SER A 326 1.36 -19.26 -3.70
N VAL A 327 2.40 -19.74 -4.38
CA VAL A 327 2.77 -19.36 -5.75
C VAL A 327 1.77 -19.84 -6.83
N GLN A 328 0.73 -20.60 -6.50
CA GLN A 328 0.07 -21.37 -7.56
C GLN A 328 -0.96 -20.63 -8.40
N ASN A 329 -1.62 -19.55 -7.93
CA ASN A 329 -2.62 -18.83 -8.72
C ASN A 329 -2.80 -17.36 -8.29
N PRO A 330 -2.58 -16.36 -9.16
CA PRO A 330 -2.95 -15.00 -8.86
C PRO A 330 -4.48 -14.87 -8.80
N SER A 331 -5.01 -14.42 -7.68
CA SER A 331 -6.44 -14.26 -7.44
C SER A 331 -6.74 -13.04 -6.57
N LEU A 332 -7.93 -12.49 -6.76
CA LEU A 332 -8.54 -11.50 -5.90
C LEU A 332 -9.38 -12.22 -4.85
N ARG A 333 -9.12 -11.92 -3.58
CA ARG A 333 -9.96 -12.38 -2.48
C ARG A 333 -11.05 -11.35 -2.24
N VAL A 334 -12.29 -11.76 -2.46
CA VAL A 334 -13.48 -10.96 -2.16
C VAL A 334 -13.98 -11.39 -0.79
N GLN A 335 -14.15 -10.43 0.12
CA GLN A 335 -14.66 -10.66 1.46
C GLN A 335 -15.90 -9.81 1.69
N LEU A 336 -16.96 -10.45 2.13
CA LEU A 336 -18.25 -9.84 2.45
C LEU A 336 -18.47 -9.91 3.96
N GLY A 337 -18.68 -8.75 4.56
CA GLY A 337 -19.09 -8.60 5.95
C GLY A 337 -20.54 -9.05 6.18
N PRO A 338 -21.03 -8.92 7.42
CA PRO A 338 -22.37 -9.33 7.77
C PRO A 338 -23.44 -8.43 7.15
N LYS A 339 -24.65 -8.96 6.98
CA LYS A 339 -25.81 -8.20 6.44
C LYS A 339 -26.27 -7.11 7.39
N ASP A 340 -26.34 -7.44 8.67
CA ASP A 340 -26.80 -6.56 9.73
C ASP A 340 -25.81 -6.63 10.89
N ILE A 341 -25.55 -5.49 11.52
CA ILE A 341 -24.68 -5.43 12.68
C ILE A 341 -25.25 -4.46 13.73
N ASP A 342 -25.18 -4.87 15.00
CA ASP A 342 -25.51 -3.99 16.11
C ASP A 342 -24.35 -3.04 16.42
N TYR A 343 -24.67 -1.95 17.13
CA TYR A 343 -23.70 -0.92 17.47
C TYR A 343 -22.49 -1.45 18.27
N ILE A 344 -22.71 -2.38 19.21
CA ILE A 344 -21.63 -2.90 20.07
C ILE A 344 -20.70 -3.78 19.22
N SER A 345 -21.27 -4.64 18.37
CA SER A 345 -20.49 -5.43 17.42
C SER A 345 -19.71 -4.55 16.45
N PHE A 346 -20.31 -3.48 15.93
CA PHE A 346 -19.60 -2.51 15.07
C PHE A 346 -18.38 -1.89 15.76
N VAL A 347 -18.55 -1.38 16.99
CA VAL A 347 -17.46 -0.75 17.75
C VAL A 347 -16.36 -1.74 18.10
N SER A 348 -16.74 -2.91 18.63
CA SER A 348 -15.78 -3.95 19.01
C SER A 348 -15.00 -4.48 17.81
N GLU A 349 -15.68 -4.68 16.67
CA GLU A 349 -15.04 -5.07 15.41
C GLU A 349 -14.10 -3.97 14.91
N GLY A 350 -14.50 -2.70 14.97
CA GLY A 350 -13.64 -1.57 14.60
C GLY A 350 -12.37 -1.52 15.43
N TRP A 351 -12.47 -1.77 16.74
CA TRP A 351 -11.31 -1.85 17.62
C TRP A 351 -10.41 -3.05 17.31
N ARG A 352 -11.02 -4.19 16.95
CA ARG A 352 -10.30 -5.39 16.53
C ARG A 352 -9.51 -5.17 15.24
N ARG A 353 -10.10 -4.49 14.25
CA ARG A 353 -9.43 -4.07 13.01
C ARG A 353 -8.23 -3.17 13.28
N VAL A 354 -8.37 -2.20 14.21
CA VAL A 354 -7.26 -1.31 14.59
C VAL A 354 -6.14 -2.06 15.31
N SER A 355 -6.46 -3.09 16.10
CA SER A 355 -5.46 -3.92 16.77
C SER A 355 -4.81 -4.98 15.88
N GLY A 356 -5.09 -4.98 14.56
CA GLY A 356 -4.55 -5.96 13.62
C GLY A 356 -5.11 -7.37 13.79
N SER A 357 -6.19 -7.52 14.57
CA SER A 357 -6.90 -8.78 14.73
C SER A 357 -7.93 -8.88 13.60
N GLY A 358 -7.93 -9.99 12.86
CA GLY A 358 -8.59 -10.13 11.56
C GLY A 358 -10.07 -9.70 11.48
N THR A 359 -10.55 -9.53 10.26
CA THR A 359 -11.86 -8.93 9.97
C THR A 359 -13.02 -9.92 10.10
N LEU A 360 -14.17 -9.47 10.61
CA LEU A 360 -15.38 -10.27 10.72
C LEU A 360 -15.99 -10.39 9.32
N MET A 361 -16.00 -11.61 8.80
CA MET A 361 -16.40 -11.92 7.44
C MET A 361 -17.37 -13.09 7.45
N ASP A 362 -18.49 -12.92 6.78
CA ASP A 362 -19.52 -13.96 6.65
C ASP A 362 -19.19 -14.89 5.49
N HIS A 363 -18.75 -14.30 4.36
CA HIS A 363 -18.46 -15.03 3.14
C HIS A 363 -17.17 -14.52 2.51
N SER A 364 -16.33 -15.44 2.02
CA SER A 364 -15.15 -15.10 1.25
C SER A 364 -14.95 -16.09 0.12
N PHE A 365 -14.57 -15.60 -1.05
CA PHE A 365 -14.27 -16.42 -2.22
C PHE A 365 -13.18 -15.77 -3.07
N GLU A 366 -12.60 -16.58 -3.96
CA GLU A 366 -11.58 -16.11 -4.88
C GLU A 366 -12.18 -15.82 -6.27
N ALA A 367 -11.70 -14.73 -6.88
CA ALA A 367 -12.09 -14.26 -8.18
C ALA A 367 -10.84 -13.82 -8.97
N LYS A 368 -10.99 -13.56 -10.28
CA LYS A 368 -9.93 -12.99 -11.12
C LYS A 368 -10.31 -11.63 -11.66
N ASP A 369 -11.36 -11.59 -12.48
CA ASP A 369 -11.97 -10.37 -12.96
C ASP A 369 -13.31 -10.18 -12.23
N ILE A 370 -13.60 -8.95 -11.83
CA ILE A 370 -14.79 -8.58 -11.07
C ILE A 370 -15.43 -7.36 -11.75
N GLU A 371 -16.75 -7.36 -11.88
CA GLU A 371 -17.55 -6.19 -12.20
C GLU A 371 -18.53 -5.94 -11.05
N LEU A 372 -18.45 -4.75 -10.46
CA LEU A 372 -19.28 -4.33 -9.34
C LEU A 372 -20.33 -3.35 -9.86
N TYR A 373 -21.61 -3.66 -9.62
CA TYR A 373 -22.75 -2.83 -9.97
C TYR A 373 -23.51 -2.46 -8.69
N PRO A 374 -23.23 -1.30 -8.08
CA PRO A 374 -23.97 -0.81 -6.92
C PRO A 374 -25.46 -0.59 -7.25
N GLU A 375 -26.37 -0.93 -6.33
CA GLU A 375 -27.82 -0.74 -6.53
C GLU A 375 -28.23 0.74 -6.48
N GLN A 376 -27.52 1.54 -5.67
CA GLN A 376 -27.77 2.97 -5.47
C GLN A 376 -26.49 3.78 -5.67
N GLU A 377 -26.52 4.72 -6.61
CA GLU A 377 -25.45 5.66 -6.92
C GLU A 377 -25.70 7.03 -6.25
N ASP A 378 -25.97 7.04 -4.95
CA ASP A 378 -26.41 8.22 -4.19
C ASP A 378 -25.27 9.21 -3.86
N GLY A 379 -24.26 9.34 -4.73
CA GLY A 379 -23.06 10.14 -4.47
C GLY A 379 -22.23 9.62 -3.28
N ARG A 380 -22.44 8.35 -2.90
CA ARG A 380 -21.62 7.63 -1.92
C ARG A 380 -20.23 7.37 -2.50
N VAL A 381 -19.29 7.06 -1.63
CA VAL A 381 -17.91 6.77 -2.01
C VAL A 381 -17.52 5.35 -1.64
N PHE A 382 -16.52 4.83 -2.35
CA PHE A 382 -15.73 3.67 -1.96
C PHE A 382 -14.26 4.07 -1.91
N PHE A 383 -13.42 3.21 -1.36
CA PHE A 383 -12.02 3.51 -1.12
C PHE A 383 -11.13 2.58 -1.90
N ILE A 384 -10.12 3.14 -2.56
CA ILE A 384 -8.99 2.40 -3.12
C ILE A 384 -7.76 2.92 -2.40
N ASP A 385 -7.04 2.07 -1.66
CA ASP A 385 -5.83 2.45 -0.92
C ASP A 385 -6.01 3.70 -0.02
N ASN A 386 -7.16 3.78 0.67
CA ASN A 386 -7.57 4.90 1.53
C ASN A 386 -7.90 6.23 0.79
N GLU A 387 -7.93 6.25 -0.54
CA GLU A 387 -8.41 7.39 -1.33
C GLU A 387 -9.89 7.26 -1.69
N GLU A 388 -10.63 8.37 -1.63
CA GLU A 388 -12.06 8.42 -1.90
C GLU A 388 -12.35 8.43 -3.42
N PHE A 389 -13.16 7.49 -3.88
CA PHE A 389 -13.67 7.41 -5.24
C PHE A 389 -15.19 7.39 -5.25
N GLU A 390 -15.79 8.02 -6.26
CA GLU A 390 -17.24 8.05 -6.43
C GLU A 390 -17.77 6.63 -6.72
N LEU A 391 -18.79 6.21 -5.97
CA LEU A 391 -19.42 4.91 -6.13
C LEU A 391 -20.15 4.84 -7.48
N THR A 392 -19.51 4.18 -8.42
CA THR A 392 -20.04 3.92 -9.77
C THR A 392 -19.81 2.46 -10.13
N PRO A 393 -20.48 1.94 -11.17
CA PRO A 393 -20.18 0.63 -11.70
C PRO A 393 -18.72 0.58 -12.15
N VAL A 394 -17.97 -0.36 -11.60
CA VAL A 394 -16.53 -0.49 -11.85
C VAL A 394 -16.18 -1.90 -12.26
N LYS A 395 -15.17 -2.00 -13.13
CA LYS A 395 -14.52 -3.23 -13.51
C LYS A 395 -13.14 -3.29 -12.89
N ILE A 396 -12.90 -4.36 -12.17
CA ILE A 396 -11.72 -4.63 -11.36
C ILE A 396 -11.03 -5.84 -11.99
N LYS A 397 -9.81 -5.64 -12.47
CA LYS A 397 -9.05 -6.64 -13.22
C LYS A 397 -7.70 -6.88 -12.57
N LEU A 398 -7.36 -8.15 -12.38
CA LEU A 398 -6.07 -8.54 -11.83
C LEU A 398 -4.97 -8.54 -12.91
N LEU A 399 -3.90 -7.82 -12.66
CA LEU A 399 -2.67 -7.77 -13.45
C LEU A 399 -1.55 -8.49 -12.67
N PRO A 400 -1.38 -9.80 -12.87
CA PRO A 400 -0.46 -10.58 -12.06
C PRO A 400 1.00 -10.24 -12.36
N GLN A 401 1.82 -10.21 -11.30
CA GLN A 401 3.29 -10.12 -11.37
C GLN A 401 3.82 -9.02 -12.31
N CYS A 402 3.13 -7.88 -12.39
CA CYS A 402 3.44 -6.84 -13.37
C CYS A 402 4.48 -5.81 -12.88
N ILE A 403 4.65 -5.70 -11.56
CA ILE A 403 5.58 -4.77 -10.92
C ILE A 403 6.54 -5.54 -10.02
N LYS A 404 7.82 -5.20 -10.12
CA LYS A 404 8.88 -5.71 -9.25
C LYS A 404 9.02 -4.77 -8.06
N ILE A 405 8.99 -5.30 -6.84
CA ILE A 405 9.16 -4.51 -5.62
C ILE A 405 10.27 -5.03 -4.75
N PHE A 406 10.95 -4.13 -4.05
CA PHE A 406 12.00 -4.51 -3.10
C PHE A 406 11.38 -5.12 -1.84
N CYS A 407 11.93 -6.23 -1.36
CA CYS A 407 11.45 -6.92 -0.16
C CYS A 407 12.56 -7.70 0.53
N SER A 408 12.42 -7.88 1.85
CA SER A 408 13.34 -8.72 2.62
C SER A 408 13.25 -10.18 2.22
N LYS A 409 14.40 -10.87 2.13
CA LYS A 409 14.50 -12.33 1.93
C LYS A 409 13.82 -13.16 3.03
N ASN A 410 13.53 -12.57 4.20
CA ASN A 410 13.11 -13.28 5.42
C ASN A 410 11.65 -13.06 5.83
N ASN A 411 10.71 -13.02 4.88
CA ASN A 411 9.27 -12.94 5.18
C ASN A 411 8.65 -14.27 5.69
N GLY A 412 9.45 -15.19 6.22
CA GLY A 412 8.97 -16.42 6.87
C GLY A 412 8.66 -16.29 8.35
N ASN A 413 9.00 -15.18 9.04
CA ASN A 413 8.94 -15.11 10.50
C ASN A 413 8.67 -13.75 11.15
N THR A 414 8.14 -12.75 10.44
CA THR A 414 7.75 -11.45 11.02
C THR A 414 6.24 -11.31 11.20
N LEU A 415 5.64 -12.29 11.88
CA LEU A 415 4.36 -12.15 12.60
C LEU A 415 4.57 -12.74 13.99
N ASN A 416 5.34 -12.04 14.82
CA ASN A 416 5.30 -12.09 16.29
C ASN A 416 6.38 -11.15 16.85
N ARG A 417 6.05 -9.86 16.93
CA ARG A 417 6.48 -9.04 18.07
C ARG A 417 5.58 -7.85 18.30
#